data_AF-A0A955B9S6-F1
#
_entry.id   AF-A0A955B9S6-F1
#
_cell.length_a   1.000
_cell.length_b   1.000
_cell.length_c   1.000
_cell.angle_alpha   90.00
_cell.angle_beta   90.00
_cell.angle_gamma   90.00
#
_symmetry.space_group_name_H-M   'P 1'
#
loop_
_entity.id
_entity.type
_entity.pdbx_description
1 polymer ?
#
loop_
_entity_poly.entity_id
_entity_poly.type
_entity_poly.pdbx_seq_one_letter_code
_entity_poly.pdbx_strand_id
1 'polypeptide(L)'
;MADRRTFVKKLAVGATGLAVGFDHRTNVAAAESQVKSIRVPQAGESVFDYVKQVSDKQFDLDTYCQVLGAANEFKEGDEIVGVAAADENSRRNARTLLSNTRLVDIDAHPPHTDELFRFANQARSKTKQTADWTFADLKEFLLTKSESKIKEVASSLSSDVIGCIVKLMTNQELTVVGAEIFNPLPGTQLGAKGYLGARVQPNSPTDHPDDIRWQVFDAFSYAVGDVLLGTNPVSSDPASVAEVELTLKEVLDVFQISDLMPHCVLSHIDVQAEVERANPGSTELWFQSIGGTDKANGTFDLSIEKMKRYASQRTGRYGLYFETGQGADFTNGHDHGFDMVLHESRKYGFARALTQLVSKTTGQPAWVHLNDVAGFIGPEVFRSREQLVRCCLEDIVMGKLHGLCIGLDVCSTLHM
;
A
#
# COMPACT_ATOMS: atom_id res chain seq x y z
N MET A 1 -12.59 33.31 -23.50
CA MET A 1 -12.46 32.80 -22.13
C MET A 1 -12.25 31.29 -22.23
N ALA A 2 -11.01 30.84 -22.04
CA ALA A 2 -10.65 29.43 -22.17
C ALA A 2 -11.13 28.67 -20.93
N ASP A 3 -11.71 27.50 -21.16
CA ASP A 3 -12.26 26.59 -20.15
C ASP A 3 -11.20 26.20 -19.10
N ARG A 4 -11.56 26.37 -17.82
CA ARG A 4 -10.73 26.08 -16.65
C ARG A 4 -10.33 24.60 -16.59
N ARG A 5 -11.09 23.70 -17.24
CA ARG A 5 -10.77 22.27 -17.38
C ARG A 5 -9.53 22.00 -18.24
N THR A 6 -9.27 22.84 -19.24
CA THR A 6 -8.10 22.68 -20.13
C THR A 6 -6.81 23.17 -19.46
N PHE A 7 -6.91 24.04 -18.45
CA PHE A 7 -5.78 24.59 -17.73
C PHE A 7 -5.19 23.58 -16.71
N VAL A 8 -6.05 22.81 -16.04
CA VAL A 8 -5.61 21.79 -15.07
C VAL A 8 -4.85 20.64 -15.77
N LYS A 9 -5.27 20.26 -16.99
CA LYS A 9 -4.53 19.25 -17.79
C LYS A 9 -3.11 19.65 -18.20
N LYS A 10 -2.74 20.94 -18.09
CA LYS A 10 -1.39 21.43 -18.44
C LYS A 10 -0.50 21.74 -17.23
N LEU A 11 -1.04 21.76 -16.01
CA LEU A 11 -0.33 22.14 -14.80
C LEU A 11 0.07 20.97 -13.90
N ALA A 12 -0.39 19.76 -14.17
CA ALA A 12 0.14 18.54 -13.54
C ALA A 12 1.61 18.24 -13.90
N VAL A 13 2.24 19.09 -14.73
CA VAL A 13 3.68 19.11 -14.98
C VAL A 13 4.28 20.28 -14.20
N GLY A 14 4.62 20.06 -12.93
CA GLY A 14 5.50 20.96 -12.19
C GLY A 14 5.15 21.17 -10.72
N ALA A 15 5.57 20.23 -9.86
CA ALA A 15 6.10 20.51 -8.53
C ALA A 15 6.70 19.23 -7.89
N THR A 16 7.76 18.69 -8.49
CA THR A 16 8.72 17.81 -7.81
C THR A 16 10.10 18.10 -8.38
N GLY A 17 11.05 18.37 -7.49
CA GLY A 17 12.37 18.87 -7.84
C GLY A 17 13.22 17.87 -8.63
N LEU A 18 13.83 18.41 -9.70
CA LEU A 18 15.13 18.05 -10.29
C LEU A 18 15.41 16.57 -10.61
N ALA A 19 15.04 16.17 -11.82
CA ALA A 19 15.86 15.28 -12.65
C ALA A 19 15.77 15.72 -14.12
N VAL A 20 16.90 16.12 -14.70
CA VAL A 20 17.04 16.49 -16.11
C VAL A 20 17.06 15.21 -16.95
N GLY A 21 16.00 14.96 -17.72
CA GLY A 21 15.92 13.85 -18.67
C GLY A 21 15.27 14.33 -19.97
N PHE A 22 15.98 14.19 -21.08
CA PHE A 22 15.61 14.69 -22.40
C PHE A 22 14.29 14.11 -22.94
N ASP A 23 13.52 14.99 -23.59
CA ASP A 23 12.25 14.78 -24.27
C ASP A 23 12.23 13.58 -25.24
N HIS A 24 11.34 12.62 -24.98
CA HIS A 24 10.65 11.86 -26.02
C HIS A 24 9.17 11.73 -25.69
N ARG A 25 8.41 12.78 -26.00
CA ARG A 25 6.94 12.80 -25.90
C ARG A 25 6.33 11.89 -26.97
N THR A 26 5.99 10.67 -26.60
CA THR A 26 4.96 9.90 -27.31
C THR A 26 3.59 10.44 -26.91
N ASN A 27 2.93 11.14 -27.83
CA ASN A 27 1.51 11.50 -27.74
C ASN A 27 0.67 10.22 -27.62
N VAL A 28 0.30 9.83 -26.40
CA VAL A 28 -0.83 8.92 -26.19
C VAL A 28 -2.08 9.77 -26.21
N ALA A 29 -2.82 9.71 -27.30
CA ALA A 29 -4.16 10.27 -27.38
C ALA A 29 -5.02 9.58 -26.30
N ALA A 30 -5.56 10.35 -25.36
CA ALA A 30 -6.56 9.87 -24.42
C ALA A 30 -7.79 9.43 -25.23
N ALA A 31 -7.94 8.13 -25.45
CA ALA A 31 -9.21 7.57 -25.84
C ALA A 31 -10.20 7.88 -24.71
N GLU A 32 -11.32 8.53 -25.02
CA GLU A 32 -12.43 8.67 -24.09
C GLU A 32 -12.94 7.26 -23.76
N SER A 33 -12.42 6.67 -22.68
CA SER A 33 -12.99 5.48 -22.06
C SER A 33 -14.39 5.85 -21.58
N GLN A 34 -15.42 5.50 -22.36
CA GLN A 34 -16.79 5.61 -21.89
C GLN A 34 -16.99 4.54 -20.81
N VAL A 35 -17.07 4.97 -19.55
CA VAL A 35 -17.43 4.11 -18.42
C VAL A 35 -18.73 3.38 -18.75
N LYS A 36 -18.66 2.06 -18.91
CA LYS A 36 -19.79 1.23 -19.34
C LYS A 36 -20.66 0.88 -18.13
N SER A 37 -21.97 1.06 -18.25
CA SER A 37 -22.91 0.56 -17.25
C SER A 37 -22.87 -0.97 -17.17
N ILE A 38 -22.91 -1.50 -15.94
CA ILE A 38 -22.92 -2.95 -15.71
C ILE A 38 -24.37 -3.39 -15.54
N ARG A 39 -24.85 -4.25 -16.44
CA ARG A 39 -26.24 -4.73 -16.39
C ARG A 39 -26.53 -5.57 -15.14
N VAL A 40 -27.81 -5.75 -14.84
CA VAL A 40 -28.25 -6.63 -13.76
C VAL A 40 -27.74 -8.07 -14.01
N PRO A 41 -27.06 -8.69 -13.03
CA PRO A 41 -26.56 -10.06 -13.14
C PRO A 41 -27.69 -11.09 -13.17
N GLN A 42 -27.46 -12.20 -13.87
CA GLN A 42 -28.28 -13.40 -13.74
C GLN A 42 -28.01 -14.09 -12.40
N ALA A 43 -28.92 -14.96 -11.96
CA ALA A 43 -28.77 -15.67 -10.71
C ALA A 43 -27.49 -16.55 -10.73
N GLY A 44 -26.60 -16.31 -9.77
CA GLY A 44 -25.31 -17.02 -9.66
C GLY A 44 -24.27 -16.64 -10.71
N GLU A 45 -24.52 -15.61 -11.53
CA GLU A 45 -23.57 -15.17 -12.55
C GLU A 45 -22.29 -14.61 -11.92
N SER A 46 -21.13 -15.13 -12.34
CA SER A 46 -19.81 -14.65 -11.92
C SER A 46 -19.31 -13.51 -12.81
N VAL A 47 -18.23 -12.84 -12.38
CA VAL A 47 -17.53 -11.85 -13.21
C VAL A 47 -17.10 -12.46 -14.54
N PHE A 48 -16.62 -13.70 -14.56
CA PHE A 48 -16.13 -14.36 -15.76
C PHE A 48 -17.25 -14.71 -16.74
N ASP A 49 -18.41 -15.12 -16.24
CA ASP A 49 -19.59 -15.37 -17.06
C ASP A 49 -20.06 -14.08 -17.72
N TYR A 50 -20.13 -13.00 -16.94
CA TYR A 50 -20.50 -11.68 -17.42
C TYR A 50 -19.55 -11.18 -18.51
N VAL A 51 -18.24 -11.19 -18.24
CA VAL A 51 -17.20 -10.72 -19.18
C VAL A 51 -17.30 -11.49 -20.50
N LYS A 52 -17.40 -12.82 -20.45
CA LYS A 52 -17.59 -13.63 -21.66
C LYS A 52 -18.88 -13.27 -22.37
N GLN A 53 -19.99 -13.08 -21.65
CA GLN A 53 -21.27 -12.78 -22.28
C GLN A 53 -21.28 -11.44 -23.02
N VAL A 54 -20.63 -10.40 -22.47
CA VAL A 54 -20.62 -9.07 -23.07
C VAL A 54 -19.53 -8.87 -24.11
N SER A 55 -18.56 -9.79 -24.17
CA SER A 55 -17.41 -9.75 -25.09
C SER A 55 -17.43 -10.91 -26.09
N ASP A 56 -18.58 -11.18 -26.72
CA ASP A 56 -18.75 -12.19 -27.77
C ASP A 56 -18.21 -13.60 -27.41
N LYS A 57 -18.40 -14.01 -26.15
CA LYS A 57 -17.93 -15.27 -25.54
C LYS A 57 -16.43 -15.41 -25.37
N GLN A 58 -15.67 -14.31 -25.48
CA GLN A 58 -14.24 -14.26 -25.20
C GLN A 58 -13.96 -13.56 -23.87
N PHE A 59 -12.84 -13.88 -23.24
CA PHE A 59 -12.38 -13.12 -22.08
C PHE A 59 -11.78 -11.80 -22.57
N ASP A 60 -12.27 -10.69 -22.01
CA ASP A 60 -11.79 -9.33 -22.30
C ASP A 60 -11.23 -8.71 -21.03
N LEU A 61 -9.94 -8.38 -21.04
CA LEU A 61 -9.23 -7.89 -19.87
C LEU A 61 -9.75 -6.52 -19.41
N ASP A 62 -10.03 -5.62 -20.35
CA ASP A 62 -10.48 -4.26 -20.03
C ASP A 62 -11.85 -4.31 -19.35
N THR A 63 -12.79 -5.10 -19.88
CA THR A 63 -14.10 -5.31 -19.23
C THR A 63 -13.96 -6.02 -17.89
N TYR A 64 -13.03 -6.96 -17.74
CA TYR A 64 -12.76 -7.61 -16.45
C TYR A 64 -12.29 -6.59 -15.41
N CYS A 65 -11.26 -5.80 -15.73
CA CYS A 65 -10.76 -4.75 -14.84
C CYS A 65 -11.82 -3.69 -14.55
N GLN A 66 -12.65 -3.32 -15.53
CA GLN A 66 -13.80 -2.43 -15.33
C GLN A 66 -14.78 -2.98 -14.29
N VAL A 67 -15.11 -4.27 -14.33
CA VAL A 67 -16.04 -4.87 -13.35
C VAL A 67 -15.41 -4.90 -11.96
N LEU A 68 -14.11 -5.21 -11.85
CA LEU A 68 -13.41 -5.20 -10.55
C LEU A 68 -13.32 -3.79 -9.96
N GLY A 69 -12.99 -2.78 -10.77
CA GLY A 69 -12.93 -1.38 -10.35
C GLY A 69 -14.30 -0.83 -10.00
N ALA A 70 -15.34 -1.16 -10.77
CA ALA A 70 -16.69 -0.72 -10.51
C ALA A 70 -17.29 -1.28 -9.21
N ALA A 71 -16.69 -2.32 -8.61
CA ALA A 71 -17.10 -2.82 -7.29
C ALA A 71 -16.62 -1.93 -6.13
N ASN A 72 -15.65 -1.03 -6.35
CA ASN A 72 -15.17 -0.08 -5.34
C ASN A 72 -16.27 0.90 -4.91
N GLU A 73 -16.14 1.40 -3.67
CA GLU A 73 -16.74 2.71 -3.36
C GLU A 73 -16.07 3.80 -4.22
N PHE A 74 -16.83 4.81 -4.62
CA PHE A 74 -16.36 5.85 -5.53
C PHE A 74 -15.13 6.59 -5.00
N LYS A 75 -14.07 6.62 -5.80
CA LYS A 75 -12.84 7.39 -5.60
C LYS A 75 -12.52 8.15 -6.88
N GLU A 76 -11.99 9.36 -6.75
CA GLU A 76 -11.67 10.22 -7.91
C GLU A 76 -10.60 9.56 -8.80
N GLY A 77 -9.59 8.93 -8.18
CA GLY A 77 -8.55 8.24 -8.94
C GLY A 77 -9.08 7.10 -9.81
N ASP A 78 -10.04 6.32 -9.32
CA ASP A 78 -10.66 5.23 -10.10
C ASP A 78 -11.50 5.77 -11.26
N GLU A 79 -12.10 6.96 -11.13
CA GLU A 79 -12.80 7.65 -12.23
C GLU A 79 -11.80 8.14 -13.29
N ILE A 80 -10.65 8.68 -12.87
CA ILE A 80 -9.58 9.13 -13.77
C ILE A 80 -8.96 7.95 -14.55
N VAL A 81 -8.72 6.83 -13.87
CA VAL A 81 -8.28 5.57 -14.49
C VAL A 81 -9.36 5.02 -15.44
N GLY A 82 -10.62 5.40 -15.22
CA GLY A 82 -11.75 5.03 -16.06
C GLY A 82 -12.41 3.72 -15.67
N VAL A 83 -12.15 3.20 -14.47
CA VAL A 83 -12.65 1.91 -13.97
C VAL A 83 -13.74 2.06 -12.89
N ALA A 84 -14.05 3.27 -12.44
CA ALA A 84 -15.15 3.52 -11.52
C ALA A 84 -16.51 3.07 -12.09
N ALA A 85 -17.48 2.80 -11.22
CA ALA A 85 -18.83 2.49 -11.66
C ALA A 85 -19.51 3.73 -12.27
N ALA A 86 -20.27 3.53 -13.35
CA ALA A 86 -21.07 4.62 -13.95
C ALA A 86 -22.12 5.20 -12.99
N ASP A 87 -22.67 4.34 -12.11
CA ASP A 87 -23.67 4.68 -11.11
C ASP A 87 -23.74 3.62 -9.99
N GLU A 88 -24.55 3.88 -8.96
CA GLU A 88 -24.75 2.95 -7.84
C GLU A 88 -25.39 1.62 -8.27
N ASN A 89 -26.17 1.59 -9.34
CA ASN A 89 -26.73 0.34 -9.87
C ASN A 89 -25.62 -0.54 -10.43
N SER A 90 -24.74 0.04 -11.24
CA SER A 90 -23.58 -0.62 -11.83
C SER A 90 -22.63 -1.12 -10.74
N ARG A 91 -22.41 -0.35 -9.67
CA ARG A 91 -21.63 -0.78 -8.50
C ARG A 91 -22.24 -1.99 -7.81
N ARG A 92 -23.54 -1.96 -7.52
CA ARG A 92 -24.25 -3.10 -6.89
C ARG A 92 -24.21 -4.35 -7.78
N ASN A 93 -24.35 -4.17 -9.09
CA ASN A 93 -24.26 -5.26 -10.05
C ASN A 93 -22.84 -5.86 -10.09
N ALA A 94 -21.80 -5.02 -10.13
CA ALA A 94 -20.40 -5.43 -10.04
C ALA A 94 -20.12 -6.23 -8.76
N ARG A 95 -20.59 -5.73 -7.61
CA ARG A 95 -20.46 -6.43 -6.33
C ARG A 95 -21.17 -7.78 -6.30
N THR A 96 -22.33 -7.87 -6.94
CA THR A 96 -23.08 -9.13 -7.05
C THR A 96 -22.30 -10.15 -7.89
N LEU A 97 -21.80 -9.75 -9.06
CA LEU A 97 -20.93 -10.61 -9.90
C LEU A 97 -19.68 -11.07 -9.13
N LEU A 98 -19.01 -10.13 -8.46
CA LEU A 98 -17.80 -10.42 -7.69
C LEU A 98 -18.10 -11.37 -6.53
N SER A 99 -19.23 -11.19 -5.82
CA SER A 99 -19.62 -12.07 -4.71
C SER A 99 -19.83 -13.53 -5.13
N ASN A 100 -20.33 -13.77 -6.36
CA ASN A 100 -20.53 -15.11 -6.93
C ASN A 100 -19.26 -15.72 -7.53
N THR A 101 -18.17 -14.94 -7.64
CA THR A 101 -16.94 -15.39 -8.29
C THR A 101 -16.11 -16.23 -7.33
N ARG A 102 -15.50 -17.32 -7.83
CA ARG A 102 -14.60 -18.15 -7.02
C ARG A 102 -13.24 -17.49 -6.88
N LEU A 103 -12.61 -17.65 -5.73
CA LEU A 103 -11.30 -17.06 -5.45
C LEU A 103 -10.23 -17.56 -6.42
N VAL A 104 -10.27 -18.86 -6.75
CA VAL A 104 -9.33 -19.50 -7.68
C VAL A 104 -9.42 -18.95 -9.10
N ASP A 105 -10.59 -18.43 -9.51
CA ASP A 105 -10.75 -17.88 -10.85
C ASP A 105 -10.04 -16.51 -10.96
N ILE A 106 -10.05 -15.69 -9.89
CA ILE A 106 -9.25 -14.46 -9.79
C ILE A 106 -7.75 -14.79 -9.81
N ASP A 107 -7.31 -15.76 -9.01
CA ASP A 107 -5.91 -16.17 -8.97
C ASP A 107 -5.40 -16.68 -10.32
N ALA A 108 -6.27 -17.33 -11.11
CA ALA A 108 -5.95 -17.81 -12.44
C ALA A 108 -5.94 -16.70 -13.52
N HIS A 109 -6.57 -15.55 -13.25
CA HIS A 109 -6.70 -14.43 -14.17
C HIS A 109 -6.39 -13.10 -13.45
N PRO A 110 -5.13 -12.91 -13.01
CA PRO A 110 -4.73 -11.66 -12.38
C PRO A 110 -4.90 -10.50 -13.38
N PRO A 111 -5.33 -9.31 -12.94
CA PRO A 111 -5.47 -8.14 -13.80
C PRO A 111 -4.12 -7.71 -14.41
N HIS A 112 -3.02 -8.01 -13.73
CA HIS A 112 -1.67 -7.73 -14.20
C HIS A 112 -0.65 -8.75 -13.67
N THR A 113 0.24 -9.23 -14.55
CA THR A 113 1.31 -10.17 -14.22
C THR A 113 2.68 -9.57 -14.52
N ASP A 114 3.50 -9.45 -13.48
CA ASP A 114 4.86 -8.92 -13.49
C ASP A 114 5.73 -9.65 -12.43
N GLU A 115 7.00 -9.26 -12.24
CA GLU A 115 7.88 -9.91 -11.26
C GLU A 115 7.38 -9.69 -9.82
N LEU A 116 6.83 -8.51 -9.51
CA LEU A 116 6.20 -8.23 -8.22
C LEU A 116 5.10 -9.25 -7.92
N PHE A 117 4.16 -9.45 -8.85
CA PHE A 117 3.09 -10.44 -8.70
C PHE A 117 3.65 -11.85 -8.47
N ARG A 118 4.66 -12.27 -9.25
CA ARG A 118 5.25 -13.61 -9.10
C ARG A 118 5.92 -13.77 -7.75
N PHE A 119 6.68 -12.78 -7.29
CA PHE A 119 7.36 -12.81 -6.00
C PHE A 119 6.37 -12.81 -4.83
N ALA A 120 5.35 -11.96 -4.87
CA ALA A 120 4.30 -11.90 -3.86
C ALA A 120 3.48 -13.19 -3.76
N ASN A 121 3.23 -13.86 -4.90
CA ASN A 121 2.53 -15.14 -4.92
C ASN A 121 3.38 -16.32 -4.43
N GLN A 122 4.68 -16.31 -4.68
CA GLN A 122 5.58 -17.34 -4.14
C GLN A 122 5.64 -17.34 -2.61
N ALA A 123 5.42 -16.20 -1.98
CA ALA A 123 5.39 -16.01 -0.53
C ALA A 123 4.08 -16.52 0.15
N ARG A 124 3.08 -16.95 -0.63
CA ARG A 124 1.81 -17.47 -0.10
C ARG A 124 1.95 -18.87 0.48
N SER A 125 1.16 -19.17 1.50
CA SER A 125 0.91 -20.55 1.91
C SER A 125 0.17 -21.32 0.81
N LYS A 126 0.55 -22.59 0.60
CA LYS A 126 -0.03 -23.47 -0.44
C LYS A 126 -1.25 -24.27 0.04
N THR A 127 -1.88 -23.89 1.15
CA THR A 127 -3.10 -24.56 1.61
C THR A 127 -4.22 -24.42 0.56
N LYS A 128 -5.07 -25.44 0.47
CA LYS A 128 -6.21 -25.49 -0.47
C LYS A 128 -7.55 -25.28 0.21
N GLN A 129 -7.56 -24.82 1.46
CA GLN A 129 -8.77 -24.69 2.28
C GLN A 129 -9.86 -23.82 1.62
N THR A 130 -9.47 -22.85 0.80
CA THR A 130 -10.36 -21.90 0.13
C THR A 130 -10.53 -22.17 -1.36
N ALA A 131 -10.13 -23.34 -1.86
CA ALA A 131 -10.11 -23.62 -3.30
C ALA A 131 -11.50 -23.58 -3.96
N ASP A 132 -12.53 -24.01 -3.22
CA ASP A 132 -13.91 -24.05 -3.72
C ASP A 132 -14.74 -22.83 -3.26
N TRP A 133 -14.12 -21.86 -2.58
CA TRP A 133 -14.84 -20.71 -2.03
C TRP A 133 -15.14 -19.66 -3.08
N THR A 134 -16.29 -19.04 -2.92
CA THR A 134 -16.65 -17.76 -3.53
C THR A 134 -16.22 -16.59 -2.64
N PHE A 135 -16.27 -15.37 -3.18
CA PHE A 135 -16.10 -14.17 -2.34
C PHE A 135 -17.21 -14.02 -1.29
N ALA A 136 -18.43 -14.51 -1.55
CA ALA A 136 -19.48 -14.55 -0.55
C ALA A 136 -19.08 -15.44 0.65
N ASP A 137 -18.55 -16.64 0.38
CA ASP A 137 -18.06 -17.55 1.43
C ASP A 137 -16.90 -16.94 2.21
N LEU A 138 -15.95 -16.30 1.52
CA LEU A 138 -14.83 -15.62 2.17
C LEU A 138 -15.31 -14.46 3.06
N LYS A 139 -16.27 -13.67 2.59
CA LYS A 139 -16.85 -12.57 3.37
C LYS A 139 -17.52 -13.08 4.65
N GLU A 140 -18.37 -14.11 4.53
CA GLU A 140 -19.03 -14.72 5.68
C GLU A 140 -18.01 -15.28 6.67
N PHE A 141 -16.96 -15.95 6.17
CA PHE A 141 -15.89 -16.49 6.99
C PHE A 141 -15.16 -15.40 7.78
N LEU A 142 -14.76 -14.30 7.14
CA LEU A 142 -14.05 -13.19 7.78
C LEU A 142 -14.90 -12.48 8.84
N LEU A 143 -16.22 -12.45 8.67
CA LEU A 143 -17.14 -11.79 9.62
C LEU A 143 -17.53 -12.67 10.81
N THR A 144 -17.38 -13.99 10.71
CA THR A 144 -17.94 -14.93 11.70
C THR A 144 -16.91 -15.77 12.44
N LYS A 145 -15.67 -15.88 11.94
CA LYS A 145 -14.63 -16.72 12.55
C LYS A 145 -13.69 -15.92 13.43
N SER A 146 -13.06 -16.62 14.38
CA SER A 146 -12.05 -16.05 15.26
C SER A 146 -10.78 -15.70 14.51
N GLU A 147 -10.01 -14.74 15.06
CA GLU A 147 -8.69 -14.35 14.56
C GLU A 147 -7.79 -15.54 14.17
N SER A 148 -7.70 -16.56 15.03
CA SER A 148 -6.88 -17.75 14.78
C SER A 148 -7.27 -18.49 13.49
N LYS A 149 -8.58 -18.63 13.24
CA LYS A 149 -9.10 -19.26 12.02
C LYS A 149 -8.91 -18.38 10.81
N ILE A 150 -9.05 -17.07 10.96
CA ILE A 150 -8.76 -16.12 9.88
C ILE A 150 -7.29 -16.24 9.46
N LYS A 151 -6.35 -16.26 10.41
CA LYS A 151 -4.91 -16.37 10.12
C LYS A 151 -4.51 -17.69 9.45
N GLU A 152 -5.18 -18.80 9.75
CA GLU A 152 -4.97 -20.09 9.06
C GLU A 152 -5.19 -19.95 7.53
N VAL A 153 -6.16 -19.13 7.12
CA VAL A 153 -6.53 -18.92 5.71
C VAL A 153 -5.80 -17.73 5.08
N ALA A 154 -5.66 -16.61 5.80
CA ALA A 154 -5.19 -15.33 5.26
C ALA A 154 -3.81 -15.43 4.58
N SER A 155 -2.91 -16.24 5.14
CA SER A 155 -1.57 -16.49 4.57
C SER A 155 -1.58 -17.12 3.16
N SER A 156 -2.69 -17.72 2.74
CA SER A 156 -2.86 -18.35 1.42
C SER A 156 -3.54 -17.45 0.39
N LEU A 157 -4.14 -16.34 0.81
CA LEU A 157 -4.83 -15.43 -0.10
C LEU A 157 -3.82 -14.63 -0.93
N SER A 158 -4.14 -14.42 -2.20
CA SER A 158 -3.41 -13.46 -3.06
C SER A 158 -3.78 -12.03 -2.73
N SER A 159 -2.93 -11.10 -3.16
CA SER A 159 -3.23 -9.68 -3.12
C SER A 159 -4.47 -9.33 -3.93
N ASP A 160 -4.70 -9.97 -5.07
CA ASP A 160 -5.89 -9.70 -5.89
C ASP A 160 -7.18 -10.16 -5.17
N VAL A 161 -7.15 -11.33 -4.53
CA VAL A 161 -8.27 -11.79 -3.68
C VAL A 161 -8.49 -10.88 -2.47
N ILE A 162 -7.42 -10.47 -1.77
CA ILE A 162 -7.53 -9.55 -0.62
C ILE A 162 -8.06 -8.17 -1.07
N GLY A 163 -7.62 -7.67 -2.23
CA GLY A 163 -8.07 -6.41 -2.78
C GLY A 163 -9.53 -6.47 -3.24
N CYS A 164 -9.98 -7.61 -3.77
CA CYS A 164 -11.38 -7.81 -4.16
C CYS A 164 -12.34 -7.94 -2.97
N ILE A 165 -11.94 -8.62 -1.88
CA ILE A 165 -12.87 -8.89 -0.76
C ILE A 165 -13.27 -7.62 -0.01
N VAL A 166 -12.36 -6.65 0.13
CA VAL A 166 -12.67 -5.38 0.83
C VAL A 166 -13.70 -4.54 0.09
N LYS A 167 -13.80 -4.68 -1.25
CA LYS A 167 -14.79 -4.00 -2.10
C LYS A 167 -16.23 -4.42 -1.78
N LEU A 168 -16.39 -5.63 -1.24
CA LEU A 168 -17.71 -6.21 -0.89
C LEU A 168 -18.15 -5.90 0.54
N MET A 169 -17.29 -5.26 1.33
CA MET A 169 -17.56 -4.94 2.73
C MET A 169 -17.98 -3.48 2.88
N THR A 170 -18.99 -3.25 3.72
CA THR A 170 -19.32 -1.92 4.23
C THR A 170 -18.25 -1.42 5.21
N ASN A 171 -18.24 -0.12 5.53
CA ASN A 171 -17.30 0.41 6.52
C ASN A 171 -17.45 -0.25 7.90
N GLN A 172 -18.68 -0.62 8.27
CA GLN A 172 -18.93 -1.36 9.53
C GLN A 172 -18.32 -2.76 9.49
N GLU A 173 -18.47 -3.47 8.37
CA GLU A 173 -17.88 -4.80 8.18
C GLU A 173 -16.35 -4.74 8.17
N LEU A 174 -15.76 -3.77 7.46
CA LEU A 174 -14.30 -3.54 7.49
C LEU A 174 -13.82 -3.24 8.92
N THR A 175 -14.56 -2.44 9.68
CA THR A 175 -14.24 -2.14 11.08
C THR A 175 -14.27 -3.41 11.95
N VAL A 176 -15.30 -4.25 11.78
CA VAL A 176 -15.41 -5.53 12.50
C VAL A 176 -14.23 -6.45 12.19
N VAL A 177 -13.89 -6.64 10.92
CA VAL A 177 -12.76 -7.48 10.51
C VAL A 177 -11.43 -6.89 11.00
N GLY A 178 -11.22 -5.59 10.84
CA GLY A 178 -10.01 -4.89 11.27
C GLY A 178 -9.79 -4.92 12.79
N ALA A 179 -10.88 -4.95 13.56
CA ALA A 179 -10.86 -5.06 15.02
C ALA A 179 -10.70 -6.49 15.55
N GLU A 180 -10.77 -7.52 14.70
CA GLU A 180 -10.57 -8.92 15.06
C GLU A 180 -9.11 -9.36 14.83
N ILE A 181 -8.46 -8.86 13.78
CA ILE A 181 -7.12 -9.33 13.36
C ILE A 181 -6.02 -8.42 13.90
N PHE A 182 -5.02 -8.96 14.60
CA PHE A 182 -3.86 -8.22 15.11
C PHE A 182 -2.56 -8.92 14.73
N ASN A 183 -1.57 -8.18 14.26
CA ASN A 183 -0.27 -8.73 13.87
C ASN A 183 0.83 -7.99 14.63
N PRO A 184 1.09 -8.35 15.91
CA PRO A 184 2.07 -7.65 16.71
C PRO A 184 3.47 -7.77 16.14
N LEU A 185 4.29 -6.73 16.30
CA LEU A 185 5.70 -6.76 15.95
C LEU A 185 6.47 -7.69 16.91
N PRO A 186 7.44 -8.47 16.41
CA PRO A 186 8.15 -9.46 17.23
C PRO A 186 8.81 -8.83 18.47
N GLY A 187 8.52 -9.38 19.65
CA GLY A 187 9.13 -8.92 20.91
C GLY A 187 8.51 -7.65 21.50
N THR A 188 7.37 -7.16 20.99
CA THR A 188 6.65 -6.00 21.57
C THR A 188 5.13 -6.18 21.60
N GLN A 189 4.47 -5.19 22.17
CA GLN A 189 3.01 -5.03 22.14
C GLN A 189 2.53 -4.16 20.96
N LEU A 190 3.44 -3.60 20.15
CA LEU A 190 3.07 -2.79 18.98
C LEU A 190 2.26 -3.64 18.01
N GLY A 191 1.07 -3.17 17.64
CA GLY A 191 0.13 -3.92 16.79
C GLY A 191 -0.74 -4.95 17.53
N ALA A 192 -0.61 -5.09 18.85
CA ALA A 192 -1.47 -5.94 19.67
C ALA A 192 -2.80 -5.28 20.02
N LYS A 193 -3.81 -6.11 20.33
CA LYS A 193 -5.13 -5.64 20.75
C LYS A 193 -5.03 -4.79 22.00
N GLY A 194 -5.62 -3.58 21.94
CA GLY A 194 -5.61 -2.62 23.04
C GLY A 194 -4.35 -1.76 23.13
N TYR A 195 -3.43 -1.88 22.16
CA TYR A 195 -2.22 -1.06 22.09
C TYR A 195 -2.29 -0.11 20.88
N LEU A 196 -2.04 1.18 21.10
CA LEU A 196 -1.96 2.20 20.07
C LEU A 196 -0.60 2.88 20.20
N GLY A 197 0.22 2.77 19.16
CA GLY A 197 1.53 3.43 19.09
C GLY A 197 1.54 4.53 18.04
N ALA A 198 2.52 5.42 18.12
CA ALA A 198 2.71 6.52 17.19
C ALA A 198 4.18 6.70 16.80
N ARG A 199 4.43 7.01 15.52
CA ARG A 199 5.72 7.50 15.01
C ARG A 199 5.87 8.97 15.40
N VAL A 200 7.06 9.38 15.81
CA VAL A 200 7.43 10.82 15.82
C VAL A 200 8.20 11.10 14.53
N GLN A 201 7.70 12.07 13.76
CA GLN A 201 8.34 12.52 12.52
C GLN A 201 8.82 13.97 12.64
N PRO A 202 10.04 14.20 13.18
CA PRO A 202 10.58 15.53 13.40
C PRO A 202 11.23 16.03 12.10
N ASN A 203 10.43 16.61 11.21
CA ASN A 203 10.93 17.13 9.93
C ASN A 203 11.44 18.56 10.10
N SER A 204 12.66 18.82 9.63
CA SER A 204 13.24 20.17 9.59
C SER A 204 13.29 20.65 8.13
N PRO A 205 12.87 21.89 7.82
CA PRO A 205 12.97 22.44 6.46
C PRO A 205 14.40 22.52 5.89
N THR A 206 15.41 22.39 6.75
CA THR A 206 16.84 22.45 6.42
C THR A 206 17.63 21.25 6.97
N ASP A 207 16.95 20.20 7.45
CA ASP A 207 17.57 19.06 8.14
C ASP A 207 18.44 19.46 9.38
N HIS A 208 18.23 20.65 9.95
CA HIS A 208 18.99 21.13 11.10
C HIS A 208 18.81 20.22 12.35
N PRO A 209 19.91 19.65 12.90
CA PRO A 209 19.85 18.72 14.02
C PRO A 209 19.11 19.24 15.26
N ASP A 210 19.28 20.52 15.61
CA ASP A 210 18.61 21.07 16.80
C ASP A 210 17.09 21.21 16.61
N ASP A 211 16.63 21.51 15.40
CA ASP A 211 15.18 21.60 15.11
C ASP A 211 14.54 20.22 15.22
N ILE A 212 15.27 19.19 14.77
CA ILE A 212 14.88 17.78 14.90
C ILE A 212 14.81 17.39 16.39
N ARG A 213 15.86 17.66 17.17
CA ARG A 213 15.89 17.34 18.62
C ARG A 213 14.74 18.00 19.38
N TRP A 214 14.48 19.28 19.14
CA TRP A 214 13.40 20.00 19.82
C TRP A 214 12.02 19.42 19.51
N GLN A 215 11.76 19.01 18.27
CA GLN A 215 10.52 18.33 17.91
C GLN A 215 10.39 16.95 18.59
N VAL A 216 11.48 16.20 18.70
CA VAL A 216 11.48 14.92 19.46
C VAL A 216 11.16 15.15 20.93
N PHE A 217 11.78 16.15 21.56
CA PHE A 217 11.52 16.46 22.98
C PHE A 217 10.09 16.94 23.22
N ASP A 218 9.54 17.74 22.31
CA ASP A 218 8.13 18.15 22.37
C ASP A 218 7.23 16.91 22.31
N ALA A 219 7.42 16.01 21.34
CA ALA A 219 6.62 14.80 21.22
C ALA A 219 6.75 13.84 22.43
N PHE A 220 7.95 13.67 22.97
CA PHE A 220 8.18 12.88 24.18
C PHE A 220 7.45 13.46 25.40
N SER A 221 7.27 14.78 25.47
CA SER A 221 6.47 15.41 26.54
C SER A 221 4.99 14.99 26.52
N TYR A 222 4.50 14.49 25.38
CA TYR A 222 3.15 13.91 25.21
C TYR A 222 3.15 12.37 25.24
N ALA A 223 4.27 11.73 25.58
CA ALA A 223 4.44 10.27 25.54
C ALA A 223 4.17 9.66 24.15
N VAL A 224 4.57 10.37 23.09
CA VAL A 224 4.45 9.93 21.69
C VAL A 224 5.82 9.45 21.19
N GLY A 225 5.84 8.37 20.40
CA GLY A 225 7.05 7.96 19.66
C GLY A 225 7.33 6.48 19.67
N ASP A 226 6.69 5.72 20.55
CA ASP A 226 6.92 4.29 20.82
C ASP A 226 6.97 3.34 19.62
N VAL A 227 6.51 3.75 18.43
CA VAL A 227 6.72 3.03 17.17
C VAL A 227 8.15 3.21 16.66
N LEU A 228 8.57 4.46 16.42
CA LEU A 228 9.91 4.86 15.97
C LEU A 228 10.08 6.39 15.98
N LEU A 229 11.33 6.85 16.01
CA LEU A 229 11.70 8.20 15.57
C LEU A 229 12.09 8.16 14.08
N GLY A 230 11.53 9.01 13.24
CA GLY A 230 12.00 9.03 11.86
C GLY A 230 11.74 10.30 11.10
N THR A 231 12.73 10.74 10.34
CA THR A 231 12.72 12.04 9.66
C THR A 231 12.67 11.83 8.15
N ASN A 232 11.78 12.55 7.47
CA ASN A 232 11.85 12.72 6.02
C ASN A 232 12.90 13.80 5.73
N PRO A 233 14.06 13.44 5.16
CA PRO A 233 15.12 14.41 4.94
C PRO A 233 14.80 15.28 3.73
N VAL A 234 15.26 16.53 3.76
CA VAL A 234 15.24 17.44 2.62
C VAL A 234 16.35 17.08 1.64
N SER A 235 17.54 16.76 2.15
CA SER A 235 18.69 16.37 1.36
C SER A 235 18.73 14.87 1.11
N SER A 236 19.11 14.48 -0.11
CA SER A 236 19.45 13.08 -0.46
C SER A 236 20.95 12.81 -0.45
N ASP A 237 21.76 13.76 0.03
CA ASP A 237 23.20 13.55 0.20
C ASP A 237 23.49 12.59 1.36
N PRO A 238 24.29 11.52 1.16
CA PRO A 238 24.57 10.54 2.21
C PRO A 238 25.18 11.13 3.50
N ALA A 239 25.99 12.19 3.42
CA ALA A 239 26.56 12.79 4.63
C ALA A 239 25.49 13.54 5.43
N SER A 240 24.61 14.27 4.74
CA SER A 240 23.45 14.93 5.36
C SER A 240 22.48 13.94 6.01
N VAL A 241 22.17 12.83 5.32
CA VAL A 241 21.33 11.76 5.88
C VAL A 241 21.98 11.15 7.11
N ALA A 242 23.29 10.87 7.06
CA ALA A 242 24.03 10.35 8.20
C ALA A 242 24.00 11.28 9.43
N GLU A 243 24.07 12.61 9.23
CA GLU A 243 24.01 13.58 10.32
C GLU A 243 22.64 13.55 11.04
N VAL A 244 21.54 13.50 10.28
CA VAL A 244 20.20 13.36 10.85
C VAL A 244 20.07 12.02 11.56
N GLU A 245 20.60 10.95 10.98
CA GLU A 245 20.46 9.61 11.53
C GLU A 245 21.23 9.44 12.85
N LEU A 246 22.43 9.99 12.92
CA LEU A 246 23.20 10.06 14.16
C LEU A 246 22.54 10.97 15.20
N THR A 247 21.83 12.02 14.78
CA THR A 247 21.09 12.91 15.67
C THR A 247 19.92 12.18 16.34
N LEU A 248 19.13 11.43 15.57
CA LEU A 248 18.04 10.61 16.13
C LEU A 248 18.58 9.55 17.08
N LYS A 249 19.65 8.85 16.65
CA LYS A 249 20.32 7.84 17.47
C LYS A 249 20.85 8.42 18.80
N GLU A 250 21.50 9.57 18.76
CA GLU A 250 22.04 10.23 19.95
C GLU A 250 20.94 10.49 20.98
N VAL A 251 19.75 10.95 20.55
CA VAL A 251 18.62 11.14 21.47
C VAL A 251 18.23 9.82 22.13
N LEU A 252 18.09 8.73 21.37
CA LEU A 252 17.75 7.43 21.94
C LEU A 252 18.81 6.90 22.91
N ASP A 253 20.09 7.08 22.57
CA ASP A 253 21.21 6.63 23.40
C ASP A 253 21.30 7.42 24.71
N VAL A 254 21.12 8.75 24.66
CA VAL A 254 21.13 9.63 25.86
C VAL A 254 20.00 9.26 26.82
N PHE A 255 18.82 8.96 26.30
CA PHE A 255 17.67 8.51 27.11
C PHE A 255 17.72 7.02 27.46
N GLN A 256 18.70 6.27 26.95
CA GLN A 256 18.89 4.83 27.18
C GLN A 256 17.70 3.98 26.70
N ILE A 257 17.13 4.33 25.55
CA ILE A 257 15.95 3.68 24.97
C ILE A 257 16.17 3.09 23.56
N SER A 258 17.41 3.10 23.05
CA SER A 258 17.75 2.52 21.73
C SER A 258 17.42 1.03 21.61
N ASP A 259 17.44 0.29 22.72
CA ASP A 259 17.04 -1.11 22.74
C ASP A 259 15.51 -1.32 22.70
N LEU A 260 14.71 -0.26 22.85
CA LEU A 260 13.24 -0.36 22.92
C LEU A 260 12.57 0.05 21.61
N MET A 261 13.14 1.01 20.90
CA MET A 261 12.47 1.70 19.81
C MET A 261 13.49 2.06 18.72
N PRO A 262 13.16 1.86 17.44
CA PRO A 262 14.09 2.15 16.38
C PRO A 262 14.11 3.62 15.94
N HIS A 263 15.15 4.02 15.22
CA HIS A 263 15.17 5.23 14.40
C HIS A 263 15.35 4.95 12.89
N CYS A 264 14.92 5.91 12.06
CA CYS A 264 15.05 5.81 10.60
C CYS A 264 14.94 7.18 9.91
N VAL A 265 15.87 7.52 9.02
CA VAL A 265 15.72 8.61 8.06
C VAL A 265 15.17 8.05 6.76
N LEU A 266 14.00 8.54 6.38
CA LEU A 266 13.17 8.03 5.28
C LEU A 266 13.68 8.49 3.90
N SER A 267 14.98 8.34 3.62
CA SER A 267 15.56 8.60 2.30
C SER A 267 15.41 7.40 1.36
N HIS A 268 15.80 7.53 0.10
CA HIS A 268 15.87 6.38 -0.81
C HIS A 268 16.78 5.27 -0.22
N ILE A 269 16.41 4.00 -0.42
CA ILE A 269 17.10 2.85 0.20
C ILE A 269 18.59 2.74 -0.21
N ASP A 270 18.94 3.17 -1.42
CA ASP A 270 20.34 3.20 -1.87
C ASP A 270 21.19 4.17 -1.02
N VAL A 271 20.61 5.31 -0.62
CA VAL A 271 21.28 6.32 0.21
C VAL A 271 21.46 5.78 1.63
N GLN A 272 20.44 5.15 2.21
CA GLN A 272 20.54 4.53 3.55
C GLN A 272 21.58 3.40 3.57
N ALA A 273 21.66 2.60 2.49
CA ALA A 273 22.68 1.57 2.36
C ALA A 273 24.10 2.14 2.21
N GLU A 274 24.25 3.32 1.63
CA GLU A 274 25.52 4.04 1.59
C GLU A 274 25.89 4.63 2.96
N VAL A 275 24.92 5.22 3.66
CA VAL A 275 25.06 5.74 5.03
C VAL A 275 25.55 4.64 5.97
N GLU A 276 24.91 3.47 5.94
CA GLU A 276 25.32 2.32 6.76
C GLU A 276 26.73 1.83 6.39
N ARG A 277 27.12 1.89 5.12
CA ARG A 277 28.48 1.50 4.69
C ARG A 277 29.53 2.48 5.20
N ALA A 278 29.23 3.77 5.17
CA ALA A 278 30.12 4.83 5.63
C ALA A 278 30.16 4.94 7.16
N ASN A 279 29.04 4.66 7.82
CA ASN A 279 28.84 4.74 9.27
C ASN A 279 28.17 3.45 9.78
N PRO A 280 28.93 2.34 9.92
CA PRO A 280 28.36 1.05 10.34
C PRO A 280 27.65 1.13 11.70
N GLY A 281 26.43 0.58 11.76
CA GLY A 281 25.57 0.59 12.94
C GLY A 281 24.82 1.91 13.17
N SER A 282 24.82 2.82 12.21
CA SER A 282 24.04 4.06 12.28
C SER A 282 22.58 3.86 11.88
N THR A 283 22.27 2.86 11.05
CA THR A 283 20.89 2.60 10.57
C THR A 283 20.27 1.37 11.21
N GLU A 284 19.03 1.50 11.68
CA GLU A 284 18.29 0.38 12.27
C GLU A 284 17.27 -0.20 11.30
N LEU A 285 16.40 0.63 10.75
CA LEU A 285 15.50 0.28 9.65
C LEU A 285 16.04 0.86 8.35
N TRP A 286 15.76 0.19 7.23
CA TRP A 286 15.85 0.83 5.92
C TRP A 286 14.47 1.10 5.34
N PHE A 287 14.16 2.37 5.14
CA PHE A 287 12.92 2.85 4.55
C PHE A 287 12.88 2.69 3.03
N GLN A 288 11.69 2.47 2.45
CA GLN A 288 11.44 2.66 1.03
C GLN A 288 9.94 2.80 0.73
N SER A 289 9.56 3.84 -0.02
CA SER A 289 8.25 3.90 -0.68
C SER A 289 8.17 2.84 -1.79
N ILE A 290 7.08 2.08 -1.88
CA ILE A 290 6.92 0.97 -2.84
C ILE A 290 5.66 1.11 -3.70
N GLY A 291 5.76 0.67 -4.96
CA GLY A 291 4.66 0.57 -5.92
C GLY A 291 4.03 -0.83 -6.01
N GLY A 292 2.84 -0.91 -6.58
CA GLY A 292 2.06 -2.14 -6.79
C GLY A 292 2.41 -2.92 -8.06
N THR A 293 3.27 -2.36 -8.91
CA THR A 293 3.80 -3.01 -10.12
C THR A 293 5.31 -2.80 -10.28
N ASP A 294 5.94 -3.60 -11.14
CA ASP A 294 7.35 -3.42 -11.51
C ASP A 294 7.61 -2.03 -12.10
N LYS A 295 6.69 -1.52 -12.93
CA LYS A 295 6.84 -0.21 -13.56
C LYS A 295 6.70 0.93 -12.56
N ALA A 296 5.72 0.87 -11.66
CA ALA A 296 5.56 1.84 -10.58
C ALA A 296 6.79 1.88 -9.66
N ASN A 297 7.34 0.72 -9.32
CA ASN A 297 8.61 0.63 -8.58
C ASN A 297 9.79 1.21 -9.37
N GLY A 298 9.79 1.08 -10.70
CA GLY A 298 10.79 1.69 -11.57
C GLY A 298 10.86 3.22 -11.49
N THR A 299 9.74 3.90 -11.21
CA THR A 299 9.73 5.36 -10.96
C THR A 299 10.56 5.74 -9.73
N PHE A 300 10.65 4.84 -8.76
CA PHE A 300 11.47 5.00 -7.56
C PHE A 300 12.88 4.41 -7.73
N ASP A 301 13.32 4.07 -8.96
CA ASP A 301 14.57 3.33 -9.23
C ASP A 301 14.65 1.98 -8.47
N LEU A 302 13.52 1.30 -8.31
CA LEU A 302 13.46 0.00 -7.65
C LEU A 302 13.25 -1.14 -8.64
N SER A 303 13.85 -2.28 -8.33
CA SER A 303 13.52 -3.56 -8.92
C SER A 303 13.34 -4.61 -7.84
N ILE A 304 12.60 -5.67 -8.14
CA ILE A 304 12.36 -6.76 -7.19
C ILE A 304 13.69 -7.39 -6.73
N GLU A 305 14.66 -7.54 -7.64
CA GLU A 305 16.00 -8.04 -7.29
C GLU A 305 16.78 -7.05 -6.41
N LYS A 306 16.69 -5.73 -6.67
CA LYS A 306 17.30 -4.70 -5.82
C LYS A 306 16.75 -4.79 -4.39
N MET A 307 15.43 -4.89 -4.24
CA MET A 307 14.78 -4.98 -2.93
C MET A 307 15.08 -6.29 -2.21
N LYS A 308 15.10 -7.43 -2.92
CA LYS A 308 15.52 -8.71 -2.33
C LYS A 308 16.95 -8.67 -1.81
N ARG A 309 17.86 -8.04 -2.56
CA ARG A 309 19.26 -7.86 -2.14
C ARG A 309 19.36 -7.04 -0.86
N TYR A 310 18.65 -5.92 -0.75
CA TYR A 310 18.67 -5.11 0.48
C TYR A 310 18.01 -5.81 1.66
N ALA A 311 16.87 -6.47 1.46
CA ALA A 311 16.25 -7.31 2.48
C ALA A 311 17.22 -8.36 3.03
N SER A 312 18.03 -8.98 2.17
CA SER A 312 19.02 -9.99 2.57
C SER A 312 20.24 -9.41 3.29
N GLN A 313 20.43 -8.09 3.28
CA GLN A 313 21.50 -7.42 4.04
C GLN A 313 21.05 -7.03 5.45
N ARG A 314 19.74 -6.96 5.71
CA ARG A 314 19.21 -6.66 7.04
C ARG A 314 19.30 -7.89 7.93
N THR A 315 20.30 -7.90 8.81
CA THR A 315 20.60 -9.02 9.71
C THR A 315 20.38 -8.70 11.19
N GLY A 316 20.09 -7.43 11.52
CA GLY A 316 19.82 -6.97 12.88
C GLY A 316 18.40 -7.27 13.36
N ARG A 317 18.05 -6.74 14.53
CA ARG A 317 16.70 -6.82 15.12
C ARG A 317 15.65 -6.18 14.22
N TYR A 318 16.01 -5.04 13.61
CA TYR A 318 15.13 -4.24 12.78
C TYR A 318 15.42 -4.49 11.29
N GLY A 319 14.35 -4.66 10.51
CA GLY A 319 14.43 -5.03 9.11
C GLY A 319 14.29 -3.83 8.18
N LEU A 320 13.10 -3.72 7.59
CA LEU A 320 12.74 -2.72 6.59
C LEU A 320 11.57 -1.88 7.09
N TYR A 321 11.40 -0.73 6.48
CA TYR A 321 10.26 0.14 6.68
C TYR A 321 9.67 0.50 5.31
N PHE A 322 8.40 0.18 5.07
CA PHE A 322 7.72 0.51 3.83
C PHE A 322 6.65 1.57 4.02
N GLU A 323 6.50 2.39 2.98
CA GLU A 323 5.39 3.30 2.85
C GLU A 323 4.65 3.07 1.54
N THR A 324 3.33 3.08 1.62
CA THR A 324 2.40 2.85 0.53
C THR A 324 1.37 3.97 0.47
N GLY A 325 0.37 3.85 -0.40
CA GLY A 325 -0.53 4.97 -0.69
C GLY A 325 -1.38 4.67 -1.90
N GLN A 326 -2.70 4.52 -1.70
CA GLN A 326 -3.63 4.46 -2.82
C GLN A 326 -3.48 5.71 -3.69
N GLY A 327 -3.37 5.50 -4.99
CA GLY A 327 -3.21 6.56 -5.98
C GLY A 327 -1.80 6.72 -6.53
N ALA A 328 -0.77 6.31 -5.79
CA ALA A 328 0.63 6.51 -6.20
C ALA A 328 0.95 5.92 -7.59
N ASP A 329 0.42 4.74 -7.91
CA ASP A 329 0.69 4.04 -9.16
C ASP A 329 0.12 4.79 -10.38
N PHE A 330 -1.15 5.21 -10.32
CA PHE A 330 -1.78 5.90 -11.46
C PHE A 330 -1.25 7.32 -11.64
N THR A 331 -0.96 8.05 -10.55
CA THR A 331 -0.42 9.42 -10.66
C THR A 331 0.98 9.44 -11.25
N ASN A 332 1.71 8.32 -11.12
CA ASN A 332 3.00 8.11 -11.79
C ASN A 332 2.86 7.48 -13.20
N GLY A 333 1.64 7.30 -13.72
CA GLY A 333 1.39 6.79 -15.07
C GLY A 333 1.47 5.26 -15.20
N HIS A 334 1.26 4.54 -14.11
CA HIS A 334 1.37 3.08 -14.01
C HIS A 334 0.09 2.43 -13.45
N ASP A 335 -1.07 2.88 -13.90
CA ASP A 335 -2.39 2.33 -13.52
C ASP A 335 -2.67 0.94 -14.13
N HIS A 336 -2.09 0.63 -15.29
CA HIS A 336 -2.27 -0.65 -15.98
C HIS A 336 -3.74 -1.06 -16.20
N GLY A 337 -4.67 -0.10 -16.23
CA GLY A 337 -6.09 -0.33 -16.47
C GLY A 337 -6.85 -0.98 -15.31
N PHE A 338 -6.29 -1.03 -14.10
CA PHE A 338 -7.00 -1.56 -12.92
C PHE A 338 -6.96 -0.61 -11.72
N ASP A 339 -7.88 -0.83 -10.78
CA ASP A 339 -8.22 0.15 -9.75
C ASP A 339 -7.18 0.27 -8.63
N MET A 340 -7.26 1.40 -7.90
CA MET A 340 -6.27 1.75 -6.87
C MET A 340 -6.21 0.77 -5.70
N VAL A 341 -7.33 0.14 -5.32
CA VAL A 341 -7.38 -0.82 -4.19
C VAL A 341 -6.58 -2.07 -4.52
N LEU A 342 -6.63 -2.54 -5.77
CA LEU A 342 -5.84 -3.69 -6.21
C LEU A 342 -4.34 -3.36 -6.26
N HIS A 343 -3.95 -2.17 -6.72
CA HIS A 343 -2.55 -1.73 -6.66
C HIS A 343 -2.03 -1.71 -5.22
N GLU A 344 -2.82 -1.15 -4.31
CA GLU A 344 -2.45 -1.04 -2.91
C GLU A 344 -2.32 -2.41 -2.23
N SER A 345 -3.29 -3.30 -2.46
CA SER A 345 -3.22 -4.68 -1.98
C SER A 345 -1.96 -5.40 -2.45
N ARG A 346 -1.51 -5.15 -3.68
CA ARG A 346 -0.28 -5.75 -4.25
C ARG A 346 0.99 -5.23 -3.56
N LYS A 347 1.03 -3.97 -3.12
CA LYS A 347 2.13 -3.44 -2.29
C LYS A 347 2.25 -4.21 -0.99
N TYR A 348 1.14 -4.54 -0.35
CA TYR A 348 1.16 -5.36 0.87
C TYR A 348 1.61 -6.80 0.60
N GLY A 349 1.24 -7.38 -0.54
CA GLY A 349 1.79 -8.65 -1.01
C GLY A 349 3.30 -8.63 -1.14
N PHE A 350 3.84 -7.53 -1.69
CA PHE A 350 5.27 -7.32 -1.83
C PHE A 350 5.97 -7.13 -0.48
N ALA A 351 5.42 -6.30 0.41
CA ALA A 351 5.91 -6.09 1.77
C ALA A 351 5.93 -7.41 2.58
N ARG A 352 4.89 -8.25 2.46
CA ARG A 352 4.86 -9.60 3.06
C ARG A 352 6.01 -10.47 2.56
N ALA A 353 6.23 -10.50 1.25
CA ALA A 353 7.29 -11.31 0.66
C ALA A 353 8.70 -10.86 1.10
N LEU A 354 8.94 -9.54 1.17
CA LEU A 354 10.19 -8.99 1.70
C LEU A 354 10.35 -9.28 3.21
N THR A 355 9.27 -9.16 3.99
CA THR A 355 9.28 -9.50 5.43
C THR A 355 9.67 -10.95 5.68
N GLN A 356 9.13 -11.89 4.89
CA GLN A 356 9.51 -13.29 4.95
C GLN A 356 10.98 -13.52 4.56
N LEU A 357 11.49 -12.77 3.57
CA LEU A 357 12.89 -12.86 3.17
C LEU A 357 13.86 -12.35 4.25
N VAL A 358 13.54 -11.23 4.89
CA VAL A 358 14.31 -10.74 6.06
C VAL A 358 14.27 -11.80 7.17
N SER A 359 13.08 -12.33 7.48
CA SER A 359 12.92 -13.34 8.54
C SER A 359 13.72 -14.61 8.27
N LYS A 360 13.78 -15.04 7.00
CA LYS A 360 14.56 -16.20 6.57
C LYS A 360 16.07 -15.93 6.71
N THR A 361 16.51 -14.71 6.43
CA THR A 361 17.91 -14.30 6.53
C THR A 361 18.38 -14.27 7.99
N THR A 362 17.57 -13.75 8.90
CA THR A 362 17.90 -13.65 10.33
C THR A 362 17.64 -14.95 11.12
N GLY A 363 16.82 -15.86 10.57
CA GLY A 363 16.36 -17.05 11.27
C GLY A 363 15.33 -16.78 12.37
N GLN A 364 14.79 -15.56 12.44
CA GLN A 364 13.80 -15.12 13.43
C GLN A 364 12.73 -14.25 12.74
N PRO A 365 11.53 -14.08 13.33
CA PRO A 365 10.53 -13.17 12.78
C PRO A 365 11.09 -11.74 12.60
N ALA A 366 10.97 -11.18 11.40
CA ALA A 366 11.47 -9.85 11.09
C ALA A 366 10.58 -8.75 11.68
N TRP A 367 11.22 -7.71 12.21
CA TRP A 367 10.55 -6.47 12.54
C TRP A 367 10.54 -5.56 11.32
N VAL A 368 9.41 -5.56 10.60
CA VAL A 368 9.19 -4.70 9.43
C VAL A 368 8.04 -3.75 9.73
N HIS A 369 8.29 -2.46 9.51
CA HIS A 369 7.26 -1.43 9.60
C HIS A 369 6.59 -1.23 8.24
N LEU A 370 5.30 -0.94 8.27
CA LEU A 370 4.51 -0.59 7.10
C LEU A 370 3.47 0.45 7.50
N ASN A 371 3.38 1.56 6.76
CA ASN A 371 2.19 2.40 6.79
C ASN A 371 1.69 2.69 5.38
N ASP A 372 0.37 2.79 5.26
CA ASP A 372 -0.24 3.52 4.16
C ASP A 372 -0.23 5.03 4.48
N VAL A 373 -0.23 5.85 3.43
CA VAL A 373 -0.40 7.31 3.53
C VAL A 373 -1.67 7.71 2.78
N ALA A 374 -2.72 8.03 3.54
CA ALA A 374 -3.98 8.50 2.99
C ALA A 374 -4.01 10.03 2.90
N GLY A 375 -4.41 10.57 1.75
CA GLY A 375 -4.66 12.01 1.58
C GLY A 375 -3.41 12.89 1.36
N PHE A 376 -2.25 12.29 1.09
CA PHE A 376 -1.00 13.01 0.82
C PHE A 376 -0.89 13.54 -0.62
N ILE A 377 -1.46 12.83 -1.60
CA ILE A 377 -1.33 13.19 -3.02
C ILE A 377 -2.20 14.41 -3.36
N GLY A 378 -3.53 14.28 -3.28
CA GLY A 378 -4.42 15.39 -3.60
C GLY A 378 -5.87 14.99 -3.93
N PRO A 379 -6.72 15.98 -4.25
CA PRO A 379 -8.15 15.81 -4.55
C PRO A 379 -8.43 15.02 -5.85
N GLU A 380 -7.43 14.78 -6.68
CA GLU A 380 -7.49 13.86 -7.82
C GLU A 380 -7.54 12.39 -7.39
N VAL A 381 -7.05 12.06 -6.20
CA VAL A 381 -7.17 10.72 -5.62
C VAL A 381 -8.39 10.65 -4.71
N PHE A 382 -8.45 11.59 -3.75
CA PHE A 382 -9.48 11.67 -2.72
C PHE A 382 -9.91 13.12 -2.52
N ARG A 383 -11.15 13.45 -2.88
CA ARG A 383 -11.74 14.77 -2.72
C ARG A 383 -12.51 14.94 -1.41
N SER A 384 -13.05 13.85 -0.86
CA SER A 384 -13.91 13.93 0.33
C SER A 384 -13.38 13.14 1.52
N ARG A 385 -13.80 13.55 2.71
CA ARG A 385 -13.52 12.83 3.96
C ARG A 385 -13.99 11.37 3.89
N GLU A 386 -15.14 11.13 3.30
CA GLU A 386 -15.74 9.79 3.18
C GLU A 386 -14.85 8.86 2.36
N GLN A 387 -14.21 9.38 1.30
CA GLN A 387 -13.25 8.63 0.49
C GLN A 387 -11.98 8.31 1.29
N LEU A 388 -11.45 9.27 2.06
CA LEU A 388 -10.30 9.03 2.95
C LEU A 388 -10.61 7.98 4.02
N VAL A 389 -11.74 8.11 4.72
CA VAL A 389 -12.17 7.13 5.73
C VAL A 389 -12.31 5.75 5.10
N ARG A 390 -12.89 5.68 3.90
CA ARG A 390 -13.04 4.42 3.17
C ARG A 390 -11.69 3.78 2.83
N CYS A 391 -10.75 4.57 2.29
CA CYS A 391 -9.39 4.14 1.97
C CYS A 391 -8.70 3.52 3.20
N CYS A 392 -8.64 4.29 4.29
CA CYS A 392 -8.02 3.85 5.55
C CYS A 392 -8.58 2.51 6.07
N LEU A 393 -9.91 2.31 5.99
CA LEU A 393 -10.54 1.08 6.44
C LEU A 393 -10.24 -0.12 5.52
N GLU A 394 -10.20 0.11 4.21
CA GLU A 394 -9.80 -0.93 3.24
C GLU A 394 -8.34 -1.33 3.48
N ASP A 395 -7.45 -0.35 3.61
CA ASP A 395 -6.00 -0.55 3.75
C ASP A 395 -5.64 -1.27 5.05
N ILE A 396 -6.24 -0.89 6.19
CA ILE A 396 -6.09 -1.61 7.45
C ILE A 396 -6.43 -3.10 7.29
N VAL A 397 -7.58 -3.41 6.68
CA VAL A 397 -8.02 -4.80 6.52
C VAL A 397 -7.11 -5.54 5.55
N MET A 398 -6.75 -4.93 4.42
CA MET A 398 -5.86 -5.54 3.44
C MET A 398 -4.48 -5.81 4.03
N GLY A 399 -3.85 -4.85 4.72
CA GLY A 399 -2.57 -5.03 5.37
C GLY A 399 -2.60 -6.11 6.46
N LYS A 400 -3.66 -6.14 7.28
CA LYS A 400 -3.85 -7.18 8.30
C LYS A 400 -4.05 -8.58 7.71
N LEU A 401 -4.79 -8.71 6.61
CA LEU A 401 -4.96 -9.98 5.89
C LEU A 401 -3.66 -10.46 5.21
N HIS A 402 -2.75 -9.54 4.86
CA HIS A 402 -1.40 -9.89 4.45
C HIS A 402 -0.49 -10.32 5.62
N GLY A 403 -0.98 -10.28 6.86
CA GLY A 403 -0.22 -10.65 8.05
C GLY A 403 0.75 -9.56 8.52
N LEU A 404 0.51 -8.30 8.12
CA LEU A 404 1.40 -7.17 8.40
C LEU A 404 0.90 -6.36 9.60
N CYS A 405 1.83 -5.79 10.36
CA CYS A 405 1.55 -4.73 11.32
C CYS A 405 1.44 -3.40 10.56
N ILE A 406 0.25 -3.11 10.02
CA ILE A 406 0.01 -1.90 9.24
C ILE A 406 -0.40 -0.72 10.13
N GLY A 407 0.26 0.43 9.90
CA GLY A 407 -0.13 1.75 10.39
C GLY A 407 -0.77 2.61 9.30
N LEU A 408 -1.26 3.78 9.69
CA LEU A 408 -1.80 4.78 8.78
C LEU A 408 -1.17 6.14 9.08
N ASP A 409 -0.71 6.83 8.03
CA ASP A 409 -0.45 8.26 8.06
C ASP A 409 -1.65 8.97 7.39
N VAL A 410 -2.47 9.62 8.21
CA VAL A 410 -3.71 10.28 7.73
C VAL A 410 -3.42 11.75 7.54
N CYS A 411 -3.15 12.11 6.29
CA CYS A 411 -2.76 13.44 5.88
C CYS A 411 -3.94 14.22 5.28
N SER A 412 -3.81 15.54 5.28
CA SER A 412 -4.61 16.40 4.42
C SER A 412 -3.78 17.48 3.76
N THR A 413 -3.91 17.65 2.44
CA THR A 413 -3.35 18.81 1.75
C THR A 413 -4.30 20.01 1.87
N LEU A 414 -3.76 21.23 1.95
CA LEU A 414 -4.56 22.46 2.08
C LEU A 414 -5.42 22.80 0.84
N HIS A 415 -5.36 21.97 -0.20
CA HIS A 415 -6.11 22.12 -1.45
C HIS A 415 -7.11 20.99 -1.70
N MET A 416 -7.34 20.12 -0.70
CA MET A 416 -8.48 19.19 -0.68
C MET A 416 -9.82 19.91 -0.49
#